data_AF-A0A9X2XN84-F1
#
_entry.id   AF-A0A9X2XN84-F1
#
_cell.length_a   1.000
_cell.length_b   1.000
_cell.length_c   1.000
_cell.angle_alpha   90.00
_cell.angle_beta   90.00
_cell.angle_gamma   90.00
#
_symmetry.space_group_name_H-M   'P 1'
#
loop_
_entity.id
_entity.type
_entity.pdbx_description
1 polymer ?
#
loop_
_entity_poly.entity_id
_entity_poly.type
_entity_poly.pdbx_seq_one_letter_code
_entity_poly.pdbx_strand_id
1 'polypeptide(L)'
;MRPSLFFFCMLLVCQSFAQNRKLNAETSVQNVTIFSSGAQVVRTSGVAILPGRTEVIFSGLSNQLEQQSVQLKADANITLLSVQTTKDFLSQRKIEQDERELLEKRNSLKEKIELDNKLFEVYKNEEAMLVKNQSIGGQTGVKTTELKEALDLQRLRLTEVYQKQLEIQKRLQAQQADFERMRAQLAEISRKKDSVNYVVTALIDSKESRNVKFSLLYTVRDAGWYPTYDVRVNDIAQPLSVLMNANVFQRSGETWKDVELLLSTGNPGDNATPSALQAWMLNFYDPSITWLRTKGQQPGTASGRVVNERGEPVVGASVTIRGTATSTTADANGYFKLQSFPQNSIAVISSVGYQSRQIQLKPGYFTIQLKEASHSLDDVVVVGYGAPALEGRVAGIDASRTSKQVKQEAIQTVDVSTQYQPTTVVYKIDEKYTLETDGKTTTIGIKSVSIPTLYEYYSAPKLDPAAYLTAKVVNWQDYDLQSGEASLYFEGTFLGKSYIDLAEISDTLSIALGKDNNVKVSRRLVKEMSSKSLIGGNRTESRKYETTIRNTKKIPVNIIVQDGLPVSVNKEIDVDATHAPDAKVDKETGIATWKFTLPPATEKKLSIDYTVKYPKDKKVIVE
;
A
#
# COMPACT_ATOMS: atom_id res chain seq x y z
N MET A 1 88.55 48.91 24.18
CA MET A 1 87.55 49.97 23.94
C MET A 1 86.95 49.77 22.56
N ARG A 2 85.62 49.95 22.44
CA ARG A 2 84.79 50.04 21.21
C ARG A 2 84.23 48.74 20.57
N PRO A 3 83.01 48.81 19.99
CA PRO A 3 81.86 48.05 20.48
C PRO A 3 80.96 47.39 19.39
N SER A 4 79.95 46.65 19.87
CA SER A 4 78.58 46.40 19.37
C SER A 4 78.12 46.88 17.99
N LEU A 5 77.42 46.01 17.24
CA LEU A 5 75.98 46.18 16.94
C LEU A 5 75.34 44.88 16.39
N PHE A 6 74.37 44.36 17.15
CA PHE A 6 73.48 43.25 16.83
C PHE A 6 72.27 43.83 16.07
N PHE A 7 71.96 43.36 14.85
CA PHE A 7 70.70 43.68 14.17
C PHE A 7 69.89 42.40 13.97
N PHE A 8 68.89 42.24 14.83
CA PHE A 8 67.94 41.13 14.85
C PHE A 8 66.80 41.47 13.88
N CYS A 9 66.80 40.85 12.70
CA CYS A 9 65.70 40.97 11.73
C CYS A 9 64.73 39.81 11.96
N MET A 10 63.58 40.12 12.57
CA MET A 10 62.50 39.20 12.90
C MET A 10 61.76 38.77 11.63
N LEU A 11 62.00 37.56 11.14
CA LEU A 11 61.27 36.92 10.04
C LEU A 11 60.02 36.25 10.62
N LEU A 12 58.91 37.01 10.69
CA LEU A 12 57.58 36.49 11.01
C LEU A 12 57.04 35.76 9.76
N VAL A 13 57.38 34.47 9.65
CA VAL A 13 56.75 33.56 8.68
C VAL A 13 55.35 33.23 9.21
N CYS A 14 54.35 34.01 8.81
CA CYS A 14 52.95 33.59 8.90
C CYS A 14 52.75 32.42 7.93
N GLN A 15 52.88 31.19 8.41
CA GLN A 15 52.28 30.05 7.74
C GLN A 15 50.75 30.14 7.93
N SER A 16 50.08 30.87 7.04
CA SER A 16 48.64 30.72 6.88
C SER A 16 48.39 29.35 6.23
N PHE A 17 48.05 28.35 7.03
CA PHE A 17 47.36 27.17 6.51
C PHE A 17 46.11 27.68 5.78
N ALA A 18 46.13 27.61 4.45
CA ALA A 18 44.99 27.99 3.63
C ALA A 18 43.88 26.95 3.84
N GLN A 19 43.09 27.14 4.91
CA GLN A 19 41.85 26.43 5.10
C GLN A 19 40.92 26.82 3.95
N ASN A 20 40.37 25.83 3.24
CA ASN A 20 39.39 26.09 2.18
C ASN A 20 38.28 26.97 2.75
N ARG A 21 37.89 28.02 2.01
CA ARG A 21 36.78 28.88 2.44
C ARG A 21 35.49 28.06 2.41
N LYS A 22 34.65 28.18 3.42
CA LYS A 22 33.35 27.49 3.47
C LYS A 22 32.23 28.49 3.21
N LEU A 23 31.34 28.17 2.28
CA LEU A 23 30.17 28.96 1.95
C LEU A 23 28.93 28.07 2.01
N ASN A 24 27.88 28.54 2.69
CA ASN A 24 26.57 27.88 2.67
C ASN A 24 25.79 28.38 1.45
N ALA A 25 25.21 27.44 0.71
CA ALA A 25 24.37 27.72 -0.45
C ALA A 25 22.90 27.60 -0.05
N GLU A 26 22.16 28.71 -0.10
CA GLU A 26 20.71 28.68 0.03
C GLU A 26 20.11 28.11 -1.26
N THR A 27 19.29 27.07 -1.14
CA THR A 27 18.69 26.38 -2.29
C THR A 27 17.18 26.44 -2.23
N SER A 28 16.53 26.51 -3.38
CA SER A 28 15.09 26.30 -3.52
C SER A 28 14.80 25.21 -4.53
N VAL A 29 13.74 24.43 -4.29
CA VAL A 29 13.22 23.49 -5.28
C VAL A 29 12.58 24.29 -6.40
N GLN A 30 12.88 23.92 -7.64
CA GLN A 30 12.27 24.54 -8.83
C GLN A 30 11.35 23.56 -9.52
N ASN A 31 11.85 22.36 -9.80
CA ASN A 31 11.14 21.35 -10.59
C ASN A 31 11.13 20.02 -9.85
N VAL A 32 9.99 19.34 -9.89
CA VAL A 32 9.85 17.99 -9.34
C VAL A 32 9.22 17.10 -10.40
N THR A 33 9.92 16.01 -10.74
CA THR A 33 9.36 14.92 -11.54
C THR A 33 8.95 13.78 -10.62
N ILE A 34 7.66 13.49 -10.52
CA ILE A 34 7.11 12.46 -9.66
C ILE A 34 6.85 11.21 -10.50
N PHE A 35 7.27 10.07 -9.98
CA PHE A 35 7.11 8.76 -10.61
C PHE A 35 6.01 7.96 -9.90
N SER A 36 5.69 6.76 -10.40
CA SER A 36 4.80 5.83 -9.69
C SER A 36 5.31 5.48 -8.28
N SER A 37 6.65 5.48 -8.11
CA SER A 37 7.33 5.37 -6.83
C SER A 37 8.61 6.20 -6.86
N GLY A 38 8.70 7.14 -5.92
CA GLY A 38 9.76 8.13 -5.80
C GLY A 38 9.50 9.41 -6.58
N ALA A 39 10.38 10.39 -6.38
CA ALA A 39 10.41 11.61 -7.16
C ALA A 39 11.85 12.06 -7.39
N GLN A 40 12.09 12.77 -8.48
CA GLN A 40 13.33 13.46 -8.79
C GLN A 40 13.14 14.95 -8.50
N VAL A 41 14.03 15.52 -7.70
CA VAL A 41 13.99 16.90 -7.23
C VAL A 41 15.14 17.67 -7.87
N VAL A 42 14.82 18.83 -8.45
CA VAL A 42 15.79 19.79 -8.97
C VAL A 42 15.77 21.04 -8.08
N ARG A 43 16.91 21.35 -7.48
CA ARG A 43 17.12 22.56 -6.68
C ARG A 43 18.16 23.45 -7.30
N THR A 44 17.98 24.75 -7.17
CA THR A 44 18.94 25.74 -7.69
C THR A 44 19.48 26.64 -6.59
N SER A 45 20.71 27.11 -6.76
CA SER A 45 21.33 28.13 -5.89
C SER A 45 22.26 29.04 -6.69
N GLY A 46 22.34 30.31 -6.31
CA GLY A 46 23.34 31.25 -6.80
C GLY A 46 24.34 31.55 -5.69
N VAL A 47 25.62 31.29 -5.91
CA VAL A 47 26.67 31.52 -4.89
C VAL A 47 27.79 32.36 -5.49
N ALA A 48 28.17 33.44 -4.80
CA ALA A 48 29.33 34.24 -5.14
C ALA A 48 30.62 33.51 -4.72
N ILE A 49 31.40 33.06 -5.70
CA ILE A 49 32.67 32.36 -5.51
C ILE A 49 33.82 33.32 -5.79
N LEU A 50 34.79 33.38 -4.89
CA LEU A 50 36.03 34.13 -5.04
C LEU A 50 37.14 33.25 -5.63
N PRO A 51 38.24 33.83 -6.16
CA PRO A 51 39.38 33.05 -6.64
C PRO A 51 39.95 32.12 -5.57
N GLY A 52 40.32 30.91 -5.99
CA GLY A 52 40.86 29.84 -5.16
C GLY A 52 39.84 28.77 -4.79
N ARG A 53 40.22 27.94 -3.81
CA ARG A 53 39.44 26.78 -3.36
C ARG A 53 38.37 27.17 -2.35
N THR A 54 37.14 26.75 -2.63
CA THR A 54 35.97 27.00 -1.80
C THR A 54 35.16 25.71 -1.65
N GLU A 55 34.78 25.38 -0.42
CA GLU A 55 33.78 24.37 -0.08
C GLU A 55 32.40 25.03 -0.08
N VAL A 56 31.52 24.62 -0.98
CA VAL A 56 30.14 25.07 -1.05
C VAL A 56 29.24 24.00 -0.46
N ILE A 57 28.44 24.38 0.54
CA ILE A 57 27.63 23.47 1.36
C ILE A 57 26.16 23.70 1.05
N PHE A 58 25.51 22.72 0.44
CA PHE A 58 24.07 22.70 0.15
C PHE A 58 23.36 21.93 1.25
N SER A 59 22.64 22.64 2.12
CA SER A 59 21.93 22.07 3.27
C SER A 59 20.41 22.03 3.04
N GLY A 60 19.68 21.40 3.96
CA GLY A 60 18.22 21.30 3.90
C GLY A 60 17.71 20.32 2.85
N LEU A 61 18.52 19.34 2.47
CA LEU A 61 18.14 18.30 1.52
C LEU A 61 17.30 17.23 2.21
N SER A 62 16.33 16.66 1.50
CA SER A 62 15.48 15.57 1.97
C SER A 62 16.25 14.50 2.75
N ASN A 63 15.72 14.08 3.90
CA ASN A 63 16.21 12.91 4.64
C ASN A 63 15.92 11.56 3.93
N GLN A 64 15.10 11.58 2.88
CA GLN A 64 14.79 10.45 1.99
C GLN A 64 15.64 10.44 0.72
N LEU A 65 16.59 11.38 0.58
CA LEU A 65 17.52 11.46 -0.54
C LEU A 65 18.28 10.14 -0.73
N GLU A 66 18.37 9.70 -1.97
CA GLU A 66 19.22 8.58 -2.39
C GLU A 66 20.62 9.06 -2.74
N GLN A 67 21.62 8.67 -1.96
CA GLN A 67 22.97 9.22 -2.06
C GLN A 67 23.60 9.03 -3.46
N GLN A 68 23.38 7.86 -4.07
CA GLN A 68 23.88 7.53 -5.41
C GLN A 68 23.23 8.34 -6.54
N SER A 69 22.09 9.00 -6.28
CA SER A 69 21.36 9.77 -7.29
C SER A 69 21.85 11.22 -7.44
N VAL A 70 22.67 11.69 -6.50
CA VAL A 70 23.06 13.10 -6.41
C VAL A 70 23.92 13.51 -7.60
N GLN A 71 23.47 14.52 -8.33
CA GLN A 71 24.24 15.16 -9.39
C GLN A 71 24.26 16.67 -9.16
N LEU A 72 25.46 17.25 -9.19
CA LEU A 72 25.66 18.70 -9.09
C LEU A 72 26.15 19.23 -10.43
N LYS A 73 25.42 20.18 -10.99
CA LYS A 73 25.82 20.97 -12.15
C LYS A 73 26.13 22.39 -11.72
N ALA A 74 27.15 22.99 -12.32
CA ALA A 74 27.50 24.40 -12.19
C ALA A 74 27.59 25.01 -13.59
N ASP A 75 27.32 26.30 -13.73
CA ASP A 75 27.49 27.01 -15.00
C ASP A 75 28.99 27.20 -15.37
N ALA A 76 29.25 27.42 -16.66
CA ALA A 76 30.56 27.22 -17.29
C ALA A 76 31.69 28.11 -16.73
N ASN A 77 32.93 27.60 -16.76
CA ASN A 77 34.20 28.17 -16.25
C ASN A 77 34.44 28.04 -14.73
N ILE A 78 34.06 26.91 -14.13
CA ILE A 78 34.49 26.55 -12.77
C ILE A 78 34.92 25.09 -12.70
N THR A 79 35.95 24.79 -11.90
CA THR A 79 36.43 23.42 -11.74
C THR A 79 35.79 22.81 -10.51
N LEU A 80 34.93 21.81 -10.72
CA LEU A 80 34.37 20.99 -9.65
C LEU A 80 35.36 19.88 -9.29
N LEU A 81 36.00 19.99 -8.14
CA LEU A 81 37.04 19.04 -7.68
C LEU A 81 36.45 17.82 -6.99
N SER A 82 35.40 18.02 -6.19
CA SER A 82 34.69 16.91 -5.53
C SER A 82 33.26 17.29 -5.18
N VAL A 83 32.41 16.27 -5.04
CA VAL A 83 31.05 16.35 -4.49
C VAL A 83 30.91 15.24 -3.49
N GLN A 84 30.52 15.58 -2.26
CA GLN A 84 30.32 14.63 -1.17
C GLN A 84 28.94 14.82 -0.59
N THR A 85 28.20 13.74 -0.42
CA THR A 85 26.89 13.74 0.22
C THR A 85 27.01 13.08 1.58
N THR A 86 26.63 13.78 2.65
CA THR A 86 26.69 13.30 4.03
C THR A 86 25.42 13.67 4.79
N LYS A 87 25.14 13.02 5.92
CA LYS A 87 24.11 13.53 6.84
C LYS A 87 24.60 14.81 7.54
N ASP A 88 23.68 15.67 7.97
CA ASP A 88 24.02 16.86 8.74
C ASP A 88 24.52 16.47 10.16
N PHE A 89 25.83 16.24 10.27
CA PHE A 89 26.48 15.85 11.51
C PHE A 89 26.39 16.91 12.63
N LEU A 90 26.20 18.19 12.30
CA LEU A 90 26.09 19.25 13.32
C LEU A 90 24.76 19.14 14.06
N SER A 91 23.67 19.00 13.30
CA SER A 91 22.34 18.72 13.84
C SER A 91 22.31 17.39 14.59
N GLN A 92 22.96 16.36 14.03
CA GLN A 92 23.06 15.04 14.66
C GLN A 92 23.76 15.09 16.04
N ARG A 93 24.89 15.79 16.17
CA ARG A 93 25.62 15.89 17.45
C ARG A 93 24.79 16.53 18.55
N LYS A 94 24.01 17.56 18.22
CA LYS A 94 23.13 18.22 19.19
C LYS A 94 22.02 17.27 19.65
N ILE A 95 21.39 16.55 18.72
CA ILE A 95 20.39 15.52 19.03
C ILE A 95 20.98 14.43 19.94
N GLU A 96 22.21 13.99 19.68
CA GLU A 96 22.91 12.99 20.50
C GLU A 96 23.29 13.52 21.90
N GLN A 97 23.57 14.82 22.04
CA GLN A 97 23.79 15.46 23.34
C GLN A 97 22.49 15.51 24.14
N ASP A 98 21.40 16.00 23.55
CA ASP A 98 20.08 16.06 24.18
C ASP A 98 19.59 14.66 24.58
N GLU A 99 19.84 13.64 23.75
CA GLU A 99 19.54 12.22 24.04
C GLU A 99 20.25 11.75 25.31
N ARG A 100 21.57 12.00 25.42
CA ARG A 100 22.36 11.59 26.59
C ARG A 100 21.87 12.24 27.88
N GLU A 101 21.63 13.55 27.87
CA GLU A 101 21.15 14.26 29.05
C GLU A 101 19.79 13.75 29.55
N LEU A 102 18.87 13.45 28.63
CA LEU A 102 17.57 12.89 28.99
C LEU A 102 17.67 11.45 29.49
N LEU A 103 18.56 10.63 28.91
CA LEU A 103 18.82 9.26 29.38
C LEU A 103 19.36 9.26 30.81
N GLU A 104 20.30 10.14 31.14
CA GLU A 104 20.86 10.30 32.49
C GLU A 104 19.78 10.72 33.50
N LYS A 105 18.97 11.74 33.17
CA LYS A 105 17.86 12.19 34.03
C LYS A 105 16.83 11.09 34.26
N ARG A 106 16.44 10.36 33.21
CA ARG A 106 15.49 9.25 33.29
C ARG A 106 16.02 8.12 34.16
N ASN A 107 17.30 7.77 34.01
CA ASN A 107 17.93 6.71 34.83
C ASN A 107 17.97 7.12 36.31
N SER A 108 18.35 8.36 36.63
CA SER A 108 18.30 8.88 38.00
C SER A 108 16.89 8.85 38.59
N LEU A 109 15.87 9.17 37.80
CA LEU A 109 14.47 9.12 38.25
C LEU A 109 14.00 7.69 38.51
N LYS A 110 14.42 6.74 37.67
CA LYS A 110 14.16 5.31 37.85
C LYS A 110 14.74 4.79 39.18
N GLU A 111 15.98 5.17 39.51
CA GLU A 111 16.61 4.82 40.78
C GLU A 111 15.85 5.38 41.99
N LYS A 112 15.37 6.63 41.89
CA LYS A 112 14.54 7.26 42.93
C LYS A 112 13.19 6.55 43.11
N ILE A 113 12.53 6.20 42.01
CA ILE A 113 11.27 5.42 42.03
C ILE A 113 11.50 4.06 42.71
N GLU A 114 12.59 3.37 42.36
CA GLU A 114 12.92 2.08 42.97
C GLU A 114 13.17 2.22 44.49
N LEU A 115 13.90 3.25 44.91
CA LEU A 115 14.12 3.54 46.32
C LEU A 115 12.81 3.85 47.05
N ASP A 116 11.95 4.68 46.47
CA ASP A 116 10.68 5.06 47.07
C ASP A 116 9.71 3.88 47.19
N ASN A 117 9.69 2.97 46.20
CA ASN A 117 8.94 1.72 46.31
C ASN A 117 9.44 0.86 47.48
N LYS A 118 10.77 0.71 47.64
CA LYS A 118 11.35 -0.02 48.78
C LYS A 118 10.99 0.63 50.12
N LEU A 119 11.05 1.96 50.20
CA LEU A 119 10.64 2.69 51.41
C LEU A 119 9.15 2.50 51.71
N PHE A 120 8.30 2.52 50.68
CA PHE A 120 6.87 2.24 50.84
C PHE A 120 6.63 0.83 51.39
N GLU A 121 7.33 -0.18 50.86
CA GLU A 121 7.27 -1.56 51.36
C GLU A 121 7.71 -1.68 52.82
N VAL A 122 8.75 -0.94 53.24
CA VAL A 122 9.19 -0.88 54.64
C VAL A 122 8.04 -0.40 55.54
N TYR A 123 7.40 0.71 55.20
CA TYR A 123 6.28 1.24 55.98
C TYR A 123 5.05 0.34 55.94
N LYS A 124 4.81 -0.39 54.85
CA LYS A 124 3.75 -1.39 54.75
C LYS A 124 3.99 -2.61 55.63
N ASN A 125 5.24 -3.05 55.73
CA ASN A 125 5.63 -4.13 56.65
C ASN A 125 5.49 -3.68 58.11
N GLU A 126 5.85 -2.44 58.42
CA GLU A 126 5.65 -1.85 59.75
C GLU A 126 4.16 -1.78 60.11
N GLU A 127 3.30 -1.30 59.20
CA GLU A 127 1.84 -1.34 59.35
C GLU A 127 1.34 -2.76 59.68
N ALA A 128 1.75 -3.76 58.89
CA ALA A 128 1.34 -5.14 59.10
C ALA A 128 1.79 -5.68 60.46
N MET A 129 2.98 -5.32 60.93
CA MET A 129 3.48 -5.67 62.26
C MET A 129 2.63 -5.02 63.36
N LEU A 130 2.31 -3.73 63.23
CA LEU A 130 1.50 -2.98 64.20
C LEU A 130 0.06 -3.48 64.26
N VAL A 131 -0.51 -3.92 63.13
CA VAL A 131 -1.86 -4.50 63.04
C VAL A 131 -1.89 -5.92 63.61
N LYS A 132 -0.88 -6.75 63.33
CA LYS A 132 -0.82 -8.14 63.83
C LYS A 132 -0.67 -8.22 65.36
N ASN A 133 -0.06 -7.20 65.99
CA ASN A 133 0.14 -7.13 67.44
C ASN A 133 -1.06 -6.55 68.22
N GLN A 134 -2.28 -6.63 67.68
CA GLN A 134 -3.51 -6.16 68.34
C GLN A 134 -4.00 -7.06 69.49
N SER A 135 -3.49 -8.30 69.60
CA SER A 135 -3.81 -9.20 70.71
C SER A 135 -2.86 -8.97 71.89
N ILE A 136 -3.34 -8.25 72.92
CA ILE A 136 -2.58 -7.96 74.14
C ILE A 136 -3.19 -8.77 75.29
N GLY A 137 -2.37 -9.53 76.04
CA GLY A 137 -2.77 -10.09 77.35
C GLY A 137 -2.69 -11.60 77.58
N GLY A 138 -2.41 -12.43 76.57
CA GLY A 138 -2.32 -13.88 76.76
C GLY A 138 -3.53 -14.47 77.52
N GLN A 139 -3.30 -15.46 78.39
CA GLN A 139 -4.36 -16.09 79.21
C GLN A 139 -4.72 -15.32 80.50
N THR A 140 -3.96 -14.28 80.86
CA THR A 140 -4.05 -13.60 82.16
C THR A 140 -4.77 -12.25 82.13
N GLY A 141 -5.19 -11.77 80.95
CA GLY A 141 -5.85 -10.47 80.78
C GLY A 141 -4.90 -9.29 80.97
N VAL A 142 -5.34 -8.08 80.60
CA VAL A 142 -4.57 -6.82 80.66
C VAL A 142 -5.29 -5.82 81.54
N LYS A 143 -4.55 -5.02 82.32
CA LYS A 143 -5.16 -3.90 83.06
C LYS A 143 -5.66 -2.82 82.10
N THR A 144 -6.74 -2.14 82.47
CA THR A 144 -7.36 -1.10 81.63
C THR A 144 -6.44 0.08 81.33
N THR A 145 -5.51 0.41 82.23
CA THR A 145 -4.51 1.46 82.06
C THR A 145 -3.43 1.10 81.03
N GLU A 146 -2.89 -0.12 81.11
CA GLU A 146 -1.89 -0.65 80.16
C GLU A 146 -2.48 -0.80 78.75
N LEU A 147 -3.75 -1.21 78.67
CA LEU A 147 -4.48 -1.29 77.40
C LEU A 147 -4.65 0.11 76.76
N LYS A 148 -4.97 1.13 77.55
CA LYS A 148 -5.10 2.51 77.06
C LYS A 148 -3.78 3.03 76.50
N GLU A 149 -2.68 2.87 77.23
CA GLU A 149 -1.34 3.31 76.79
C GLU A 149 -0.89 2.61 75.50
N ALA A 150 -1.15 1.30 75.37
CA ALA A 150 -0.85 0.56 74.15
C ALA A 150 -1.68 1.04 72.95
N LEU A 151 -2.97 1.33 73.14
CA LEU A 151 -3.85 1.86 72.10
C LEU A 151 -3.44 3.28 71.66
N ASP A 152 -3.03 4.14 72.59
CA ASP A 152 -2.55 5.49 72.29
C ASP A 152 -1.23 5.45 71.50
N LEU A 153 -0.27 4.60 71.92
CA LEU A 153 0.99 4.37 71.19
C LEU A 153 0.76 3.82 69.78
N GLN A 154 -0.12 2.81 69.66
CA GLN A 154 -0.46 2.21 68.37
C GLN A 154 -1.11 3.23 67.43
N ARG A 155 -2.04 4.06 67.94
CA ARG A 155 -2.69 5.12 67.16
C ARG A 155 -1.67 6.15 66.66
N LEU A 156 -0.76 6.60 67.52
CA LEU A 156 0.29 7.54 67.15
C LEU A 156 1.17 6.96 66.03
N ARG A 157 1.68 5.73 66.22
CA ARG A 157 2.60 5.13 65.26
C ARG A 157 1.94 4.81 63.91
N LEU A 158 0.72 4.27 63.92
CA LEU A 158 -0.04 4.04 62.68
C LEU A 158 -0.31 5.34 61.93
N THR A 159 -0.59 6.43 62.65
CA THR A 159 -0.79 7.75 62.02
C THR A 159 0.48 8.21 61.30
N GLU A 160 1.65 8.10 61.93
CA GLU A 160 2.94 8.43 61.31
C GLU A 160 3.24 7.55 60.09
N VAL A 161 2.98 6.23 60.19
CA VAL A 161 3.18 5.28 59.08
C VAL A 161 2.30 5.63 57.89
N TYR A 162 1.00 5.89 58.11
CA TYR A 162 0.10 6.29 57.02
C TYR A 162 0.48 7.64 56.41
N GLN A 163 0.91 8.61 57.22
CA GLN A 163 1.42 9.88 56.69
C GLN A 163 2.64 9.67 55.78
N LYS A 164 3.58 8.79 56.18
CA LYS A 164 4.77 8.49 55.38
C LYS A 164 4.44 7.70 54.11
N GLN A 165 3.55 6.71 54.20
CA GLN A 165 3.04 6.02 53.01
C GLN A 165 2.41 7.00 52.02
N LEU A 166 1.57 7.94 52.48
CA LEU A 166 0.93 8.94 51.63
C LEU A 166 1.95 9.90 50.99
N GLU A 167 2.95 10.35 51.75
CA GLU A 167 4.04 11.21 51.26
C GLU A 167 4.82 10.50 50.14
N ILE A 168 5.20 9.25 50.36
CA ILE A 168 5.93 8.42 49.39
C ILE A 168 5.05 8.16 48.16
N GLN A 169 3.78 7.84 48.35
CA GLN A 169 2.85 7.60 47.24
C GLN A 169 2.69 8.83 46.35
N LYS A 170 2.57 10.03 46.93
CA LYS A 170 2.54 11.30 46.18
C LYS A 170 3.85 11.52 45.43
N ARG A 171 5.00 11.24 46.05
CA ARG A 171 6.31 11.36 45.44
C ARG A 171 6.48 10.40 44.26
N LEU A 172 6.09 9.13 44.43
CA LEU A 172 6.07 8.11 43.37
C LEU A 172 5.19 8.55 42.19
N GLN A 173 4.00 9.08 42.46
CA GLN A 173 3.11 9.56 41.41
C GLN A 173 3.75 10.70 40.59
N ALA A 174 4.39 11.66 41.27
CA ALA A 174 5.08 12.76 40.60
C ALA A 174 6.28 12.27 39.77
N GLN A 175 7.11 11.40 40.35
CA GLN A 175 8.26 10.82 39.65
C GLN A 175 7.83 9.97 38.45
N GLN A 176 6.74 9.20 38.54
CA GLN A 176 6.25 8.41 37.41
C GLN A 176 5.76 9.32 36.27
N ALA A 177 5.07 10.41 36.60
CA ALA A 177 4.65 11.38 35.60
C ALA A 177 5.84 12.02 34.88
N ASP A 178 6.89 12.38 35.61
CA ASP A 178 8.13 12.91 35.02
C ASP A 178 8.88 11.85 34.20
N PHE A 179 8.85 10.58 34.61
CA PHE A 179 9.44 9.48 33.86
C PHE A 179 8.75 9.31 32.50
N GLU A 180 7.43 9.33 32.46
CA GLU A 180 6.68 9.24 31.20
C GLU A 180 6.88 10.47 30.31
N ARG A 181 7.02 11.68 30.88
CA ARG A 181 7.39 12.89 30.12
C ARG A 181 8.76 12.72 29.45
N MET A 182 9.77 12.26 30.19
CA MET A 182 11.11 12.02 29.64
C MET A 182 11.08 10.92 28.56
N ARG A 183 10.27 9.87 28.75
CA ARG A 183 10.08 8.83 27.73
C ARG A 183 9.47 9.40 26.44
N ALA A 184 8.48 10.28 26.55
CA ALA A 184 7.88 10.95 25.39
C ALA A 184 8.89 11.86 24.65
N GLN A 185 9.71 12.61 25.39
CA GLN A 185 10.77 13.44 24.83
C GLN A 185 11.85 12.60 24.12
N LEU A 186 12.28 11.50 24.72
CA LEU A 186 13.23 10.57 24.09
C LEU A 186 12.66 9.96 22.79
N ALA A 187 11.37 9.60 22.78
CA ALA A 187 10.72 9.13 21.55
C ALA A 187 10.70 10.22 20.45
N GLU A 188 10.57 11.49 20.81
CA GLU A 188 10.69 12.61 19.87
C GLU A 188 12.12 12.79 19.34
N ILE A 189 13.12 12.69 20.22
CA ILE A 189 14.54 12.74 19.85
C ILE A 189 14.89 11.61 18.88
N SER A 190 14.44 10.38 19.14
CA SER A 190 14.65 9.26 18.21
C SER A 190 14.06 9.56 16.82
N ARG A 191 12.84 10.12 16.75
CA ARG A 191 12.25 10.55 15.47
C ARG A 191 13.08 11.64 14.77
N LYS A 192 13.61 12.61 15.51
CA LYS A 192 14.50 13.66 14.96
C LYS A 192 15.81 13.07 14.44
N LYS A 193 16.37 12.07 15.11
CA LYS A 193 17.58 11.36 14.71
C LYS A 193 17.40 10.59 13.40
N ASP A 194 16.26 9.94 13.23
CA ASP A 194 15.90 9.26 11.98
C ASP A 194 15.61 10.23 10.84
N SER A 195 15.28 11.48 11.17
CA SER A 195 14.91 12.52 10.22
C SER A 195 16.05 13.47 9.84
N VAL A 196 17.31 13.17 10.19
CA VAL A 196 18.46 14.02 9.87
C VAL A 196 18.61 14.17 8.36
N ASN A 197 18.53 15.41 7.89
CA ASN A 197 18.66 15.81 6.50
C ASN A 197 20.07 15.55 5.94
N TYR A 198 20.15 15.41 4.62
CA TYR A 198 21.43 15.32 3.93
C TYR A 198 21.99 16.72 3.63
N VAL A 199 23.31 16.75 3.45
CA VAL A 199 24.11 17.89 3.06
C VAL A 199 25.01 17.45 1.91
N VAL A 200 25.07 18.26 0.86
CA VAL A 200 26.02 18.08 -0.23
C VAL A 200 27.11 19.13 -0.08
N THR A 201 28.37 18.71 -0.07
CA THR A 201 29.53 19.60 -0.04
C THR A 201 30.30 19.46 -1.33
N ALA A 202 30.46 20.57 -2.05
CA ALA A 202 31.23 20.63 -3.28
C ALA A 202 32.54 21.39 -3.05
N LEU A 203 33.68 20.77 -3.38
CA LEU A 203 34.96 21.49 -3.43
C LEU A 203 35.14 22.07 -4.83
N ILE A 204 35.31 23.38 -4.90
CA ILE A 204 35.33 24.14 -6.14
C ILE A 204 36.61 24.95 -6.21
N ASP A 205 37.21 25.02 -7.39
CA ASP A 205 38.32 25.90 -7.70
C ASP A 205 37.92 26.89 -8.80
N SER A 206 38.05 28.18 -8.47
CA SER A 206 37.77 29.27 -9.41
C SER A 206 39.01 30.13 -9.62
N LYS A 207 39.23 30.58 -10.86
CA LYS A 207 40.32 31.52 -11.18
C LYS A 207 39.92 32.98 -10.94
N GLU A 208 38.62 33.27 -10.95
CA GLU A 208 38.06 34.61 -10.92
C GLU A 208 36.88 34.71 -9.95
N SER A 209 36.56 35.93 -9.52
CA SER A 209 35.38 36.19 -8.70
C SER A 209 34.13 36.19 -9.57
N ARG A 210 33.11 35.41 -9.22
CA ARG A 210 31.86 35.35 -9.98
C ARG A 210 30.69 34.74 -9.21
N ASN A 211 29.48 35.04 -9.66
CA ASN A 211 28.29 34.34 -9.20
C ASN A 211 28.09 33.07 -10.03
N VAL A 212 27.98 31.93 -9.37
CA VAL A 212 27.86 30.59 -9.99
C VAL A 212 26.46 30.08 -9.74
N LYS A 213 25.77 29.65 -10.80
CA LYS A 213 24.47 29.00 -10.68
C LYS A 213 24.65 27.49 -10.58
N PHE A 214 24.27 26.95 -9.44
CA PHE A 214 24.24 25.51 -9.19
C PHE A 214 22.85 24.94 -9.45
N SER A 215 22.83 23.75 -10.04
CA SER A 215 21.65 22.89 -10.14
C SER A 215 21.97 21.55 -9.49
N LEU A 216 21.31 21.26 -8.38
CA LEU A 216 21.43 20.01 -7.63
C LEU A 216 20.22 19.12 -7.97
N LEU A 217 20.50 17.92 -8.46
CA LEU A 217 19.53 16.90 -8.81
C LEU A 217 19.68 15.71 -7.86
N TYR A 218 18.58 15.17 -7.36
CA TYR A 218 18.57 13.91 -6.61
C TYR A 218 17.19 13.25 -6.64
N THR A 219 17.13 11.96 -6.31
CA THR A 219 15.88 11.22 -6.12
C THR A 219 15.55 11.05 -4.64
N VAL A 220 14.26 11.02 -4.33
CA VAL A 220 13.69 10.72 -3.02
C VAL A 220 12.75 9.54 -3.13
N ARG A 221 12.71 8.70 -2.09
CA ARG A 221 11.95 7.43 -2.12
C ARG A 221 10.48 7.56 -1.74
N ASP A 222 10.18 8.36 -0.72
CA ASP A 222 8.83 8.42 -0.13
C ASP A 222 7.98 9.51 -0.79
N ALA A 223 7.80 9.39 -2.10
CA ALA A 223 6.91 10.21 -2.89
C ALA A 223 6.32 9.35 -4.02
N GLY A 224 5.25 9.80 -4.65
CA GLY A 224 4.75 9.10 -5.82
C GLY A 224 3.44 9.69 -6.33
N TRP A 225 2.99 9.18 -7.47
CA TRP A 225 1.68 9.46 -7.99
C TRP A 225 1.02 8.21 -8.59
N TYR A 226 -0.32 8.21 -8.63
CA TYR A 226 -1.08 7.18 -9.33
C TYR A 226 -2.33 7.78 -9.99
N PRO A 227 -2.76 7.25 -11.16
CA PRO A 227 -3.95 7.71 -11.83
C PRO A 227 -5.22 7.16 -11.17
N THR A 228 -6.27 7.98 -11.11
CA THR A 228 -7.64 7.55 -10.89
C THR A 228 -8.57 8.17 -11.93
N TYR A 229 -9.75 7.60 -12.09
CA TYR A 229 -10.72 8.05 -13.09
C TYR A 229 -12.07 8.34 -12.46
N ASP A 230 -12.73 9.40 -12.91
CA ASP A 230 -14.18 9.54 -12.78
C ASP A 230 -14.81 9.21 -14.13
N VAL A 231 -15.54 8.09 -14.16
CA VAL A 231 -16.24 7.61 -15.36
C VAL A 231 -17.72 7.91 -15.19
N ARG A 232 -18.26 8.80 -16.03
CA ARG A 232 -19.65 9.26 -15.95
C ARG A 232 -20.41 8.95 -17.23
N VAL A 233 -21.60 8.38 -17.05
CA VAL A 233 -22.59 8.15 -18.11
C VAL A 233 -23.88 8.82 -17.70
N ASN A 234 -24.30 9.84 -18.44
CA ASN A 234 -25.60 10.49 -18.19
C ASN A 234 -26.73 9.74 -18.87
N ASP A 235 -26.49 9.24 -20.08
CA ASP A 235 -27.44 8.49 -20.90
C ASP A 235 -26.64 7.52 -21.77
N ILE A 236 -27.15 6.31 -22.01
CA ILE A 236 -26.50 5.29 -22.86
C ILE A 236 -26.50 5.65 -24.36
N ALA A 237 -27.21 6.70 -24.76
CA ALA A 237 -27.11 7.29 -26.10
C ALA A 237 -25.98 8.32 -26.21
N GLN A 238 -25.38 8.72 -25.08
CA GLN A 238 -24.32 9.73 -25.03
C GLN A 238 -22.94 9.09 -24.84
N PRO A 239 -21.87 9.74 -25.32
CA PRO A 239 -20.50 9.31 -25.06
C PRO A 239 -20.19 9.14 -23.56
N LEU A 240 -19.26 8.25 -23.26
CA LEU A 240 -18.71 8.05 -21.92
C LEU A 240 -17.81 9.24 -21.57
N SER A 241 -18.07 9.92 -20.46
CA SER A 241 -17.18 10.96 -19.97
C SER A 241 -16.16 10.36 -19.02
N VAL A 242 -14.87 10.54 -19.31
CA VAL A 242 -13.76 10.06 -18.47
C VAL A 242 -12.91 11.25 -18.05
N LEU A 243 -12.86 11.54 -16.75
CA LEU A 243 -11.92 12.48 -16.17
C LEU A 243 -10.76 11.69 -15.55
N MET A 244 -9.55 11.90 -16.04
CA MET A 244 -8.33 11.34 -15.46
C MET A 244 -7.78 12.31 -14.42
N ASN A 245 -7.57 11.80 -13.21
CA ASN A 245 -6.97 12.50 -12.09
C ASN A 245 -5.61 11.88 -11.76
N ALA A 246 -4.65 12.71 -11.36
CA ALA A 246 -3.40 12.27 -10.75
C ALA A 246 -3.46 12.47 -9.24
N ASN A 247 -3.16 11.43 -8.48
CA ASN A 247 -3.13 11.46 -7.02
C ASN A 247 -1.68 11.47 -6.56
N VAL A 248 -1.22 12.63 -6.14
CA VAL A 248 0.18 12.91 -5.81
C VAL A 248 0.35 12.92 -4.29
N PHE A 249 1.38 12.26 -3.78
CA PHE A 249 1.72 12.27 -2.36
C PHE A 249 3.22 12.35 -2.14
N GLN A 250 3.64 12.93 -1.01
CA GLN A 250 5.05 12.99 -0.64
C GLN A 250 5.26 13.06 0.88
N ARG A 251 6.32 12.40 1.34
CA ARG A 251 6.90 12.44 2.69
C ARG A 251 8.43 12.49 2.59
N SER A 252 8.91 13.31 1.67
CA SER A 252 10.33 13.47 1.38
C SER A 252 11.10 14.19 2.51
N GLY A 253 10.41 14.76 3.49
CA GLY A 253 11.04 15.54 4.57
C GLY A 253 11.34 16.99 4.16
N GLU A 254 10.91 17.42 2.97
CA GLU A 254 10.99 18.79 2.50
C GLU A 254 9.66 19.23 1.86
N THR A 255 9.28 20.49 2.05
CA THR A 255 8.15 21.09 1.35
C THR A 255 8.61 21.52 -0.04
N TRP A 256 7.86 21.09 -1.07
CA TRP A 256 8.06 21.57 -2.44
C TRP A 256 7.14 22.75 -2.66
N LYS A 257 7.65 23.97 -2.47
CA LYS A 257 6.86 25.20 -2.54
C LYS A 257 6.91 25.82 -3.93
N ASP A 258 5.75 26.07 -4.53
CA ASP A 258 5.56 26.74 -5.82
C ASP A 258 6.41 26.15 -6.95
N VAL A 259 6.45 24.82 -7.04
CA VAL A 259 7.30 24.06 -7.98
C VAL A 259 6.57 23.76 -9.28
N GLU A 260 7.33 23.61 -10.36
CA GLU A 260 6.84 22.98 -11.60
C GLU A 260 6.74 21.47 -11.40
N LEU A 261 5.56 20.92 -11.67
CA LEU A 261 5.25 19.50 -11.46
C LEU A 261 5.26 18.74 -12.78
N LEU A 262 6.05 17.68 -12.84
CA LEU A 262 6.02 16.71 -13.94
C LEU A 262 5.61 15.35 -13.38
N LEU A 263 4.65 14.68 -14.01
CA LEU A 263 4.21 13.33 -13.64
C LEU A 263 4.65 12.36 -14.72
N SER A 264 5.51 11.41 -14.37
CA SER A 264 6.05 10.41 -15.30
C SER A 264 5.46 9.04 -15.02
N THR A 265 5.02 8.35 -16.07
CA THR A 265 4.57 6.95 -15.97
C THR A 265 5.72 5.94 -15.86
N GLY A 266 6.95 6.33 -16.24
CA GLY A 266 8.13 5.49 -16.07
C GLY A 266 8.83 5.71 -14.72
N ASN A 267 9.53 4.68 -14.23
CA ASN A 267 10.33 4.75 -13.01
C ASN A 267 11.84 4.64 -13.33
N PRO A 268 12.69 5.58 -12.85
CA PRO A 268 14.15 5.50 -13.06
C PRO A 268 14.82 4.24 -12.48
N GLY A 269 14.18 3.59 -11.51
CA GLY A 269 14.66 2.36 -10.90
C GLY A 269 14.33 1.08 -11.67
N ASP A 270 13.52 1.15 -12.72
CA ASP A 270 13.11 -0.03 -13.48
C ASP A 270 14.31 -0.64 -14.24
N ASN A 271 14.41 -1.97 -14.21
CA ASN A 271 15.49 -2.66 -14.89
C ASN A 271 15.32 -2.55 -16.41
N ALA A 272 16.17 -1.75 -17.05
CA ALA A 272 16.16 -1.54 -18.50
C ALA A 272 16.72 -2.73 -19.30
N THR A 273 17.19 -3.81 -18.64
CA THR A 273 17.71 -4.98 -19.35
C THR A 273 16.60 -5.98 -19.67
N PRO A 274 16.36 -6.31 -20.96
CA PRO A 274 15.42 -7.36 -21.31
C PRO A 274 15.92 -8.71 -20.80
N SER A 275 15.02 -9.49 -20.20
CA SER A 275 15.32 -10.86 -19.80
C SER A 275 15.57 -11.72 -21.04
N ALA A 276 16.76 -12.30 -21.15
CA ALA A 276 17.07 -13.23 -22.23
C ALA A 276 16.21 -14.51 -22.09
N LEU A 277 15.51 -14.87 -23.17
CA LEU A 277 14.84 -16.17 -23.25
C LEU A 277 15.89 -17.28 -23.20
N GLN A 278 15.82 -18.13 -22.19
CA GLN A 278 16.65 -19.34 -22.17
C GLN A 278 16.04 -20.37 -23.11
N ALA A 279 16.88 -20.99 -23.95
CA ALA A 279 16.43 -22.07 -24.84
C ALA A 279 15.71 -23.14 -24.01
N TRP A 280 14.48 -23.46 -24.39
CA TRP A 280 13.73 -24.53 -23.74
C TRP A 280 14.31 -25.88 -24.16
N MET A 281 15.20 -26.41 -23.33
CA MET A 281 15.77 -27.73 -23.52
C MET A 281 14.84 -28.77 -22.88
N LEU A 282 14.15 -29.55 -23.71
CA LEU A 282 13.46 -30.76 -23.28
C LEU A 282 14.49 -31.81 -22.88
N ASN A 283 14.40 -32.30 -21.64
CA ASN A 283 15.21 -33.39 -21.14
C ASN A 283 14.31 -34.39 -20.41
N PHE A 284 14.74 -35.65 -20.31
CA PHE A 284 14.03 -36.64 -19.51
C PHE A 284 13.93 -36.18 -18.05
N TYR A 285 12.79 -36.44 -17.43
CA TYR A 285 12.57 -36.14 -16.02
C TYR A 285 13.59 -36.91 -15.19
N ASP A 286 14.64 -36.22 -14.76
CA ASP A 286 15.67 -36.75 -13.87
C ASP A 286 15.47 -36.14 -12.48
N PRO A 287 14.91 -36.90 -11.52
CA PRO A 287 14.71 -36.43 -10.15
C PRO A 287 16.03 -36.07 -9.44
N SER A 288 17.19 -36.43 -10.02
CA SER A 288 18.51 -36.07 -9.51
C SER A 288 18.97 -34.64 -9.80
N ILE A 289 18.39 -33.98 -10.80
CA ILE A 289 18.81 -32.61 -11.16
C ILE A 289 18.14 -31.56 -10.25
N THR A 290 16.99 -31.90 -9.65
CA THR A 290 16.22 -31.00 -8.78
C THR A 290 16.92 -30.72 -7.45
N TRP A 291 17.72 -31.66 -6.93
CA TRP A 291 18.47 -31.47 -5.68
C TRP A 291 19.77 -30.66 -5.85
N LEU A 292 20.26 -30.47 -7.08
CA LEU A 292 21.48 -29.69 -7.36
C LEU A 292 21.19 -28.19 -7.62
N ARG A 293 19.97 -27.81 -7.96
CA ARG A 293 19.59 -26.39 -8.20
C ARG A 293 19.32 -25.58 -6.92
N THR A 294 19.26 -26.21 -5.76
CA THR A 294 18.86 -25.60 -4.47
C THR A 294 20.02 -25.27 -3.53
N LYS A 295 21.28 -25.41 -3.95
CA LYS A 295 22.43 -24.79 -3.26
C LYS A 295 23.05 -23.66 -4.09
N GLY A 296 22.29 -22.57 -4.20
CA GLY A 296 22.80 -21.27 -4.59
C GLY A 296 22.21 -20.22 -3.68
N GLN A 297 22.83 -19.99 -2.53
CA GLN A 297 22.51 -18.87 -1.63
C GLN A 297 22.84 -17.56 -2.34
N GLN A 298 21.89 -17.04 -3.13
CA GLN A 298 21.86 -15.63 -3.51
C GLN A 298 20.88 -14.93 -2.55
N PRO A 299 21.30 -13.89 -1.81
CA PRO A 299 20.40 -13.07 -1.01
C PRO A 299 19.22 -12.58 -1.87
N GLY A 300 17.99 -12.75 -1.39
CA GLY A 300 16.79 -12.31 -2.10
C GLY A 300 16.21 -13.28 -3.13
N THR A 301 16.62 -14.55 -3.18
CA THR A 301 15.94 -15.59 -4.00
C THR A 301 15.20 -16.59 -3.11
N ALA A 302 13.92 -16.85 -3.42
CA ALA A 302 13.07 -17.82 -2.76
C ALA A 302 12.41 -18.68 -3.84
N SER A 303 12.30 -19.97 -3.59
CA SER A 303 11.61 -20.90 -4.48
C SER A 303 10.69 -21.77 -3.65
N GLY A 304 9.74 -22.44 -4.28
CA GLY A 304 8.86 -23.32 -3.54
C GLY A 304 7.77 -23.92 -4.36
N ARG A 305 6.86 -24.61 -3.68
CA ARG A 305 5.68 -25.22 -4.28
C ARG A 305 4.43 -24.85 -3.51
N VAL A 306 3.40 -24.42 -4.23
CA VAL A 306 2.07 -24.14 -3.69
C VAL A 306 1.17 -25.35 -3.89
N VAL A 307 0.58 -25.84 -2.81
CA VAL A 307 -0.27 -27.03 -2.79
C VAL A 307 -1.56 -26.79 -2.01
N ASN A 308 -2.60 -27.57 -2.25
CA ASN A 308 -3.84 -27.54 -1.46
C ASN A 308 -3.75 -28.44 -0.21
N GLU A 309 -4.84 -28.53 0.56
CA GLU A 309 -4.91 -29.39 1.76
C GLU A 309 -4.70 -30.88 1.46
N ARG A 310 -4.91 -31.31 0.21
CA ARG A 310 -4.70 -32.70 -0.26
C ARG A 310 -3.30 -32.93 -0.83
N GLY A 311 -2.44 -31.91 -0.84
CA GLY A 311 -1.08 -31.98 -1.40
C GLY A 311 -0.99 -31.87 -2.92
N GLU A 312 -2.11 -31.58 -3.59
CA GLU A 312 -2.17 -31.37 -5.04
C GLU A 312 -1.69 -29.94 -5.39
N PRO A 313 -1.05 -29.75 -6.55
CA PRO A 313 -0.52 -28.44 -6.93
C PRO A 313 -1.63 -27.41 -7.16
N VAL A 314 -1.45 -26.19 -6.64
CA VAL A 314 -2.34 -25.06 -6.93
C VAL A 314 -1.76 -24.29 -8.11
N VAL A 315 -2.27 -24.61 -9.29
CA VAL A 315 -1.83 -23.99 -10.56
C VAL A 315 -2.23 -22.52 -10.59
N GLY A 316 -1.31 -21.67 -11.07
CA GLY A 316 -1.57 -20.24 -11.26
C GLY A 316 -1.64 -19.43 -9.97
N ALA A 317 -1.29 -20.02 -8.80
CA ALA A 317 -1.22 -19.28 -7.55
C ALA A 317 -0.22 -18.13 -7.67
N SER A 318 -0.65 -16.91 -7.35
CA SER A 318 0.24 -15.75 -7.28
C SER A 318 1.03 -15.77 -5.97
N VAL A 319 2.29 -15.39 -6.03
CA VAL A 319 3.19 -15.20 -4.89
C VAL A 319 3.74 -13.78 -4.99
N THR A 320 3.15 -12.86 -4.24
CA THR A 320 3.40 -11.42 -4.35
C THR A 320 4.02 -10.89 -3.07
N ILE A 321 5.09 -10.09 -3.18
CA ILE A 321 5.65 -9.40 -2.01
C ILE A 321 4.76 -8.22 -1.64
N ARG A 322 4.28 -8.22 -0.39
CA ARG A 322 3.39 -7.19 0.15
C ARG A 322 4.06 -5.80 0.05
N GLY A 323 3.36 -4.85 -0.57
CA GLY A 323 3.82 -3.47 -0.73
C GLY A 323 4.77 -3.24 -1.91
N THR A 324 4.92 -4.21 -2.81
CA THR A 324 5.73 -4.07 -4.04
C THR A 324 4.99 -4.68 -5.24
N ALA A 325 5.43 -4.36 -6.45
CA ALA A 325 4.97 -5.03 -7.68
C ALA A 325 5.66 -6.39 -7.93
N THR A 326 6.62 -6.79 -7.08
CA THR A 326 7.36 -8.04 -7.24
C THR A 326 6.46 -9.24 -6.99
N SER A 327 6.12 -9.97 -8.05
CA SER A 327 5.25 -11.15 -8.02
C SER A 327 5.78 -12.24 -8.96
N THR A 328 5.38 -13.48 -8.69
CA THR A 328 5.51 -14.61 -9.61
C THR A 328 4.25 -15.45 -9.52
N THR A 329 3.94 -16.20 -10.58
CA THR A 329 2.90 -17.22 -10.57
C THR A 329 3.49 -18.61 -10.46
N ALA A 330 2.76 -19.52 -9.81
CA ALA A 330 3.07 -20.92 -9.72
C ALA A 330 2.70 -21.64 -11.03
N ASP A 331 3.58 -22.52 -11.51
CA ASP A 331 3.37 -23.27 -12.75
C ASP A 331 2.31 -24.39 -12.62
N ALA A 332 2.12 -25.18 -13.68
CA ALA A 332 1.17 -26.31 -13.70
C ALA A 332 1.46 -27.39 -12.65
N ASN A 333 2.66 -27.43 -12.10
CA ASN A 333 3.07 -28.35 -11.03
C ASN A 333 3.12 -27.65 -9.66
N GLY A 334 2.65 -26.40 -9.58
CA GLY A 334 2.59 -25.58 -8.38
C GLY A 334 3.93 -24.95 -7.99
N TYR A 335 4.99 -25.06 -8.80
CA TYR A 335 6.30 -24.51 -8.46
C TYR A 335 6.38 -23.02 -8.79
N PHE A 336 7.05 -22.27 -7.91
CA PHE A 336 7.31 -20.84 -8.10
C PHE A 336 8.77 -20.51 -7.79
N LYS A 337 9.24 -19.40 -8.37
CA LYS A 337 10.54 -18.82 -8.07
C LYS A 337 10.45 -17.30 -8.03
N LEU A 338 10.86 -16.73 -6.92
CA LEU A 338 10.86 -15.30 -6.66
C LEU A 338 12.31 -14.82 -6.51
N GLN A 339 12.66 -13.74 -7.20
CA GLN A 339 14.00 -13.15 -7.18
C GLN A 339 13.94 -11.70 -6.68
N SER A 340 15.06 -11.22 -6.14
CA SER A 340 15.29 -9.82 -5.75
C SER A 340 14.29 -9.24 -4.74
N PHE A 341 13.91 -9.97 -3.69
CA PHE A 341 13.08 -9.42 -2.60
C PHE A 341 13.92 -8.87 -1.41
N PRO A 342 13.50 -7.75 -0.76
CA PRO A 342 14.15 -7.22 0.43
C PRO A 342 14.19 -8.21 1.60
N GLN A 343 15.19 -8.13 2.50
CA GLN A 343 15.20 -8.96 3.71
C GLN A 343 13.95 -8.72 4.57
N ASN A 344 13.41 -9.78 5.18
CA ASN A 344 12.17 -9.78 5.98
C ASN A 344 10.88 -9.47 5.21
N SER A 345 10.87 -9.58 3.88
CA SER A 345 9.66 -9.43 3.07
C SER A 345 8.55 -10.42 3.46
N ILE A 346 7.31 -9.96 3.42
CA ILE A 346 6.12 -10.82 3.57
C ILE A 346 5.56 -11.11 2.19
N ALA A 347 5.47 -12.38 1.81
CA ALA A 347 4.76 -12.81 0.62
C ALA A 347 3.30 -13.11 0.94
N VAL A 348 2.41 -12.64 0.07
CA VAL A 348 1.00 -12.98 0.02
C VAL A 348 0.82 -13.97 -1.12
N ILE A 349 0.34 -15.17 -0.78
CA ILE A 349 0.04 -16.21 -1.75
C ILE A 349 -1.48 -16.29 -1.91
N SER A 350 -1.96 -16.12 -3.13
CA SER A 350 -3.38 -16.15 -3.44
C SER A 350 -3.65 -16.95 -4.71
N SER A 351 -4.79 -17.63 -4.74
CA SER A 351 -5.32 -18.27 -5.93
C SER A 351 -6.84 -18.28 -5.85
N VAL A 352 -7.51 -18.32 -7.00
CA VAL A 352 -8.98 -18.33 -7.07
C VAL A 352 -9.51 -19.58 -6.33
N GLY A 353 -10.47 -19.37 -5.43
CA GLY A 353 -11.07 -20.45 -4.62
C GLY A 353 -10.30 -20.81 -3.33
N TYR A 354 -9.19 -20.13 -3.02
CA TYR A 354 -8.38 -20.38 -1.83
C TYR A 354 -8.29 -19.15 -0.91
N GLN A 355 -8.17 -19.38 0.40
CA GLN A 355 -7.85 -18.32 1.35
C GLN A 355 -6.41 -17.85 1.12
N SER A 356 -6.23 -16.54 1.00
CA SER A 356 -4.90 -15.96 0.84
C SER A 356 -4.06 -16.21 2.10
N ARG A 357 -2.80 -16.60 1.91
CA ARG A 357 -1.88 -16.91 3.01
C ARG A 357 -0.68 -15.98 2.98
N GLN A 358 -0.34 -15.40 4.14
CA GLN A 358 0.86 -14.59 4.30
C GLN A 358 1.98 -15.42 4.92
N ILE A 359 3.19 -15.34 4.36
CA ILE A 359 4.38 -15.96 4.91
C ILE A 359 5.53 -14.95 4.94
N GLN A 360 6.38 -15.03 5.96
CA GLN A 360 7.63 -14.29 5.96
C GLN A 360 8.65 -15.03 5.09
N LEU A 361 9.19 -14.36 4.07
CA LEU A 361 10.20 -14.94 3.19
C LEU A 361 11.60 -14.79 3.76
N LYS A 362 12.37 -15.85 3.55
CA LYS A 362 13.82 -15.94 3.76
C LYS A 362 14.41 -16.61 2.52
N PRO A 363 15.68 -16.37 2.17
CA PRO A 363 16.29 -17.10 1.06
C PRO A 363 16.20 -18.61 1.29
N GLY A 364 15.64 -19.36 0.35
CA GLY A 364 15.44 -20.80 0.51
C GLY A 364 14.26 -21.40 -0.27
N TYR A 365 13.93 -22.64 0.08
CA TYR A 365 12.84 -23.41 -0.52
C TYR A 365 11.64 -23.52 0.44
N PHE A 366 10.42 -23.33 -0.07
CA PHE A 366 9.18 -23.36 0.70
C PHE A 366 8.17 -24.36 0.14
N THR A 367 7.42 -25.01 1.02
CA THR A 367 6.16 -25.68 0.65
C THR A 367 5.02 -24.90 1.30
N ILE A 368 4.15 -24.33 0.48
CA ILE A 368 3.10 -23.42 0.91
C ILE A 368 1.76 -24.11 0.67
N GLN A 369 1.06 -24.41 1.75
CA GLN A 369 -0.26 -25.02 1.67
C GLN A 369 -1.36 -23.97 1.73
N LEU A 370 -2.24 -23.92 0.74
CA LEU A 370 -3.43 -23.07 0.73
C LEU A 370 -4.67 -23.87 1.17
N LYS A 371 -5.54 -23.20 1.92
CA LYS A 371 -6.84 -23.75 2.33
C LYS A 371 -7.93 -23.26 1.39
N GLU A 372 -8.88 -24.11 1.06
CA GLU A 372 -10.04 -23.71 0.26
C GLU A 372 -10.84 -22.63 1.02
N ALA A 373 -11.28 -21.60 0.31
CA ALA A 373 -12.06 -20.52 0.90
C ALA A 373 -13.50 -20.99 1.15
N SER A 374 -13.86 -21.29 2.40
CA SER A 374 -15.26 -21.35 2.81
C SER A 374 -15.86 -19.95 2.77
N HIS A 375 -16.98 -19.77 2.07
CA HIS A 375 -17.69 -18.50 2.00
C HIS A 375 -18.05 -17.96 3.39
N SER A 376 -17.28 -16.98 3.88
CA SER A 376 -17.71 -15.96 4.82
C SER A 376 -17.15 -14.64 4.31
N LEU A 377 -18.05 -13.74 3.91
CA LEU A 377 -17.72 -12.37 3.57
C LEU A 377 -17.30 -11.67 4.87
N ASP A 378 -16.00 -11.55 5.10
CA ASP A 378 -15.50 -10.56 6.05
C ASP A 378 -15.61 -9.20 5.37
N ASP A 379 -16.52 -8.38 5.92
CA ASP A 379 -16.64 -6.96 5.60
C ASP A 379 -15.27 -6.30 5.72
N VAL A 380 -14.71 -5.93 4.58
CA VAL A 380 -13.57 -5.03 4.53
C VAL A 380 -14.09 -3.65 4.91
N VAL A 381 -13.82 -3.24 6.16
CA VAL A 381 -14.05 -1.87 6.62
C VAL A 381 -13.19 -0.93 5.79
N VAL A 382 -13.85 -0.20 4.90
CA VAL A 382 -13.26 0.87 4.09
C VAL A 382 -13.05 2.08 4.99
N VAL A 383 -11.79 2.43 5.26
CA VAL A 383 -11.44 3.78 5.72
C VAL A 383 -11.24 4.62 4.46
N GLY A 384 -12.35 5.20 3.96
CA GLY A 384 -12.34 6.23 2.94
C GLY A 384 -12.45 7.59 3.62
N TYR A 385 -11.43 8.45 3.46
CA TYR A 385 -11.54 9.86 3.81
C TYR A 385 -12.64 10.50 2.94
N GLY A 386 -13.70 11.02 3.58
CA GLY A 386 -14.68 11.89 2.92
C GLY A 386 -16.17 11.64 3.18
N ALA A 387 -16.57 10.71 4.05
CA ALA A 387 -17.97 10.57 4.49
C ALA A 387 -18.12 11.00 5.97
N PRO A 388 -19.19 11.75 6.35
CA PRO A 388 -19.41 12.15 7.73
C PRO A 388 -19.60 10.94 8.63
N ALA A 389 -19.26 11.13 9.91
CA ALA A 389 -19.24 10.15 10.97
C ALA A 389 -20.37 9.11 10.92
N LEU A 390 -19.98 7.83 11.04
CA LEU A 390 -20.90 6.74 11.31
C LEU A 390 -21.52 6.95 12.69
N GLU A 391 -22.77 7.44 12.73
CA GLU A 391 -23.60 7.42 13.93
C GLU A 391 -24.01 5.98 14.24
N GLY A 392 -23.50 5.46 15.35
CA GLY A 392 -23.97 4.22 15.94
C GLY A 392 -25.47 4.32 16.25
N ARG A 393 -26.25 3.37 15.78
CA ARG A 393 -27.67 3.23 16.13
C ARG A 393 -27.80 2.87 17.61
N VAL A 394 -28.10 3.85 18.44
CA VAL A 394 -28.81 3.63 19.71
C VAL A 394 -30.30 3.86 19.43
N ALA A 395 -31.14 2.89 19.82
CA ALA A 395 -32.58 3.02 19.66
C ALA A 395 -33.11 4.14 20.56
N GLY A 396 -33.83 5.11 19.98
CA GLY A 396 -34.74 5.98 20.74
C GLY A 396 -34.49 7.49 20.76
N ILE A 397 -33.90 8.11 19.73
CA ILE A 397 -33.91 9.57 19.58
C ILE A 397 -34.31 9.95 18.14
N ASP A 398 -35.48 10.58 18.01
CA ASP A 398 -35.94 11.21 16.77
C ASP A 398 -35.08 12.45 16.47
N ALA A 399 -34.09 12.29 15.60
CA ALA A 399 -33.38 13.42 14.99
C ALA A 399 -33.97 13.68 13.59
N SER A 400 -34.58 14.85 13.45
CA SER A 400 -35.13 15.40 12.21
C SER A 400 -34.17 15.23 11.03
N ARG A 401 -34.58 14.43 10.05
CA ARG A 401 -33.86 14.20 8.78
C ARG A 401 -33.89 15.47 7.93
N THR A 402 -32.87 16.30 8.05
CA THR A 402 -32.49 17.22 6.98
C THR A 402 -31.36 16.56 6.18
N SER A 403 -31.70 15.87 5.10
CA SER A 403 -30.71 15.36 4.14
C SER A 403 -30.08 16.54 3.41
N LYS A 404 -29.00 17.11 3.97
CA LYS A 404 -28.07 17.95 3.22
C LYS A 404 -27.50 17.10 2.08
N GLN A 405 -27.98 17.31 0.86
CA GLN A 405 -27.26 16.92 -0.35
C GLN A 405 -25.89 17.59 -0.30
N VAL A 406 -24.85 16.81 -0.02
CA VAL A 406 -23.48 17.25 -0.24
C VAL A 406 -23.30 17.34 -1.75
N LYS A 407 -23.33 18.55 -2.31
CA LYS A 407 -22.84 18.81 -3.66
C LYS A 407 -21.37 18.44 -3.66
N GLN A 408 -21.04 17.33 -4.32
CA GLN A 408 -19.66 16.97 -4.61
C GLN A 408 -19.19 17.98 -5.67
N GLU A 409 -18.33 18.93 -5.28
CA GLU A 409 -17.73 19.86 -6.24
C GLU A 409 -16.89 19.06 -7.22
N ALA A 410 -17.12 19.26 -8.53
CA ALA A 410 -16.38 18.56 -9.56
C ALA A 410 -14.92 19.05 -9.55
N ILE A 411 -13.96 18.11 -9.53
CA ILE A 411 -12.54 18.43 -9.72
C ILE A 411 -12.41 19.09 -11.10
N GLN A 412 -11.93 20.33 -11.11
CA GLN A 412 -11.65 21.04 -12.37
C GLN A 412 -10.32 20.52 -12.93
N THR A 413 -10.25 20.37 -14.25
CA THR A 413 -9.01 20.06 -14.95
C THR A 413 -8.11 21.29 -14.98
N VAL A 414 -6.82 21.08 -14.84
CA VAL A 414 -5.80 22.12 -15.07
C VAL A 414 -5.22 21.98 -16.48
N ASP A 415 -4.56 23.03 -16.96
CA ASP A 415 -3.82 22.95 -18.21
C ASP A 415 -2.60 22.00 -18.04
N VAL A 416 -2.54 20.99 -18.88
CA VAL A 416 -1.49 19.97 -18.87
C VAL A 416 -0.95 19.78 -20.28
N SER A 417 0.37 19.86 -20.42
CA SER A 417 1.06 19.48 -21.65
C SER A 417 1.61 18.05 -21.54
N THR A 418 1.27 17.20 -22.50
CA THR A 418 1.72 15.80 -22.55
C THR A 418 2.91 15.64 -23.48
N GLN A 419 3.97 15.01 -23.00
CA GLN A 419 5.16 14.66 -23.78
C GLN A 419 5.31 13.14 -23.85
N TYR A 420 5.31 12.60 -25.07
CA TYR A 420 5.52 11.17 -25.32
C TYR A 420 7.00 10.90 -25.55
N GLN A 421 7.55 9.99 -24.76
CA GLN A 421 8.87 9.42 -24.95
C GLN A 421 8.72 7.94 -25.34
N PRO A 422 9.73 7.27 -25.93
CA PRO A 422 9.59 5.90 -26.43
C PRO A 422 9.08 4.87 -25.43
N THR A 423 9.27 5.09 -24.13
CA THR A 423 8.90 4.14 -23.06
C THR A 423 8.07 4.78 -21.94
N THR A 424 7.81 6.08 -21.98
CA THR A 424 7.17 6.83 -20.89
C THR A 424 6.30 7.97 -21.42
N VAL A 425 5.31 8.34 -20.62
CA VAL A 425 4.50 9.54 -20.84
C VAL A 425 4.79 10.50 -19.68
N VAL A 426 5.05 11.76 -20.01
CA VAL A 426 5.27 12.83 -19.03
C VAL A 426 4.17 13.86 -19.16
N TYR A 427 3.40 14.06 -18.07
CA TYR A 427 2.42 15.11 -17.94
C TYR A 427 3.07 16.29 -17.23
N LYS A 428 3.27 17.40 -17.94
CA LYS A 428 3.72 18.65 -17.37
C LYS A 428 2.50 19.46 -16.95
N ILE A 429 2.37 19.70 -15.66
CA ILE A 429 1.31 20.55 -15.11
C ILE A 429 1.74 22.01 -15.28
N ASP A 430 0.93 22.82 -15.96
CA ASP A 430 1.32 24.19 -16.29
C ASP A 430 1.21 25.14 -15.07
N GLU A 431 0.37 24.77 -14.10
CA GLU A 431 0.25 25.44 -12.81
C GLU A 431 1.36 25.03 -11.83
N LYS A 432 1.79 25.97 -10.99
CA LYS A 432 2.74 25.71 -9.91
C LYS A 432 2.03 25.17 -8.67
N TYR A 433 2.64 24.20 -8.01
CA TYR A 433 2.06 23.55 -6.83
C TYR A 433 2.95 23.68 -5.60
N THR A 434 2.30 23.78 -4.44
CA THR A 434 2.94 23.58 -3.14
C THR A 434 2.51 22.23 -2.55
N LEU A 435 3.46 21.33 -2.31
CA LEU A 435 3.24 20.01 -1.74
C LEU A 435 3.98 19.86 -0.40
N GLU A 436 3.22 19.72 0.68
CA GLU A 436 3.73 19.53 2.04
C GLU A 436 4.18 18.08 2.30
N THR A 437 5.15 17.90 3.21
CA THR A 437 5.70 16.57 3.56
C THR A 437 4.85 15.82 4.59
N ASP A 438 3.53 15.90 4.45
CA ASP A 438 2.57 15.31 5.39
C ASP A 438 1.99 13.97 4.91
N GLY A 439 2.35 13.55 3.70
CA GLY A 439 1.85 12.32 3.09
C GLY A 439 0.38 12.35 2.69
N LYS A 440 -0.27 13.52 2.74
CA LYS A 440 -1.62 13.67 2.21
C LYS A 440 -1.59 13.63 0.70
N THR A 441 -2.62 13.01 0.13
CA THR A 441 -2.80 12.95 -1.31
C THR A 441 -3.41 14.26 -1.81
N THR A 442 -2.77 14.86 -2.80
CA THR A 442 -3.29 15.97 -3.59
C THR A 442 -3.78 15.42 -4.93
N THR A 443 -5.06 15.62 -5.24
CA THR A 443 -5.65 15.17 -6.51
C THR A 443 -5.66 16.31 -7.52
N ILE A 444 -5.08 16.08 -8.70
CA ILE A 444 -4.97 17.05 -9.79
C ILE A 444 -5.73 16.50 -11.01
N GLY A 445 -6.70 17.23 -11.54
CA GLY A 445 -7.43 16.84 -12.74
C GLY A 445 -6.55 17.03 -13.98
N ILE A 446 -6.18 15.95 -14.67
CA ILE A 446 -5.21 15.97 -15.77
C ILE A 446 -5.89 16.23 -17.11
N LYS A 447 -6.89 15.41 -17.46
CA LYS A 447 -7.60 15.53 -18.74
C LYS A 447 -9.01 14.99 -18.60
N SER A 448 -9.93 15.62 -19.32
CA SER A 448 -11.28 15.10 -19.52
C SER A 448 -11.48 14.72 -20.98
N VAL A 449 -11.96 13.50 -21.22
CA VAL A 449 -12.16 12.95 -22.55
C VAL A 449 -13.61 12.46 -22.68
N SER A 450 -14.22 12.74 -23.82
CA SER A 450 -15.54 12.23 -24.19
C SER A 450 -15.36 11.12 -25.23
N ILE A 451 -15.71 9.89 -24.85
CA ILE A 451 -15.37 8.67 -25.59
C ILE A 451 -16.64 8.06 -26.19
N PRO A 452 -16.79 8.00 -27.53
CA PRO A 452 -17.84 7.22 -28.18
C PRO A 452 -17.79 5.78 -27.67
N THR A 453 -18.90 5.30 -27.11
CA THR A 453 -18.93 4.04 -26.35
C THR A 453 -20.15 3.24 -26.75
N LEU A 454 -19.96 1.93 -26.97
CA LEU A 454 -21.07 1.00 -27.14
C LEU A 454 -21.49 0.49 -25.76
N TYR A 455 -22.76 0.69 -25.41
CA TYR A 455 -23.31 0.16 -24.17
C TYR A 455 -24.08 -1.13 -24.44
N GLU A 456 -23.70 -2.19 -23.73
CA GLU A 456 -24.37 -3.48 -23.79
C GLU A 456 -24.53 -4.09 -22.40
N TYR A 457 -25.61 -4.83 -22.22
CA TYR A 457 -25.83 -5.60 -21.01
C TYR A 457 -25.18 -6.97 -21.12
N TYR A 458 -24.64 -7.46 -20.02
CA TYR A 458 -24.09 -8.80 -19.91
C TYR A 458 -24.76 -9.55 -18.75
N SER A 459 -25.03 -10.84 -18.94
CA SER A 459 -25.53 -11.71 -17.87
C SER A 459 -24.98 -13.13 -18.00
N ALA A 460 -24.53 -13.68 -16.87
CA ALA A 460 -24.13 -15.08 -16.72
C ALA A 460 -24.96 -15.72 -15.59
N PRO A 461 -26.22 -16.08 -15.84
CA PRO A 461 -27.22 -16.34 -14.80
C PRO A 461 -26.91 -17.54 -13.90
N LYS A 462 -26.07 -18.47 -14.39
CA LYS A 462 -25.53 -19.60 -13.61
C LYS A 462 -24.61 -19.14 -12.47
N LEU A 463 -23.88 -18.05 -12.66
CA LEU A 463 -22.97 -17.48 -11.66
C LEU A 463 -23.66 -16.41 -10.83
N ASP A 464 -24.34 -15.49 -11.50
CA ASP A 464 -25.08 -14.40 -10.87
C ASP A 464 -26.31 -14.06 -11.75
N PRO A 465 -27.55 -14.26 -11.24
CA PRO A 465 -28.78 -13.95 -11.98
C PRO A 465 -29.06 -12.44 -12.00
N ALA A 466 -28.11 -11.65 -12.47
CA ALA A 466 -28.20 -10.21 -12.65
C ALA A 466 -27.79 -9.82 -14.08
N ALA A 467 -28.32 -8.70 -14.55
CA ALA A 467 -27.85 -8.04 -15.76
C ALA A 467 -26.95 -6.86 -15.39
N TYR A 468 -25.77 -6.82 -15.98
CA TYR A 468 -24.76 -5.80 -15.76
C TYR A 468 -24.69 -4.89 -16.98
N LEU A 469 -24.79 -3.58 -16.79
CA LEU A 469 -24.51 -2.62 -17.85
C LEU A 469 -22.99 -2.55 -18.05
N THR A 470 -22.53 -2.64 -19.28
CA THR A 470 -21.11 -2.53 -19.63
C THR A 470 -20.90 -1.49 -20.71
N ALA A 471 -19.85 -0.70 -20.56
CA ALA A 471 -19.33 0.21 -21.58
C ALA A 471 -18.21 -0.49 -22.34
N LYS A 472 -18.34 -0.57 -23.67
CA LYS A 472 -17.32 -1.08 -24.59
C LYS A 472 -16.66 0.09 -25.29
N VAL A 473 -15.41 0.32 -24.95
CA VAL A 473 -14.56 1.36 -25.53
C VAL A 473 -13.64 0.70 -26.54
N VAL A 474 -13.94 0.91 -27.83
CA VAL A 474 -13.12 0.44 -28.95
C VAL A 474 -11.96 1.42 -29.17
N ASN A 475 -10.80 0.92 -29.61
CA ASN A 475 -9.60 1.73 -29.84
C ASN A 475 -9.23 2.56 -28.60
N TRP A 476 -9.33 1.94 -27.41
CA TRP A 476 -9.10 2.61 -26.14
C TRP A 476 -7.69 3.23 -26.06
N GLN A 477 -6.75 2.72 -26.86
CA GLN A 477 -5.37 3.19 -26.96
C GLN A 477 -5.28 4.65 -27.45
N ASP A 478 -6.24 5.11 -28.25
CA ASP A 478 -6.25 6.48 -28.81
C ASP A 478 -6.50 7.55 -27.72
N TYR A 479 -6.93 7.14 -26.53
CA TYR A 479 -7.27 8.03 -25.42
C TYR A 479 -6.17 8.14 -24.36
N ASP A 480 -5.02 7.47 -24.56
CA ASP A 480 -3.87 7.42 -23.64
C ASP A 480 -4.28 7.18 -22.19
N LEU A 481 -5.15 6.19 -21.98
CA LEU A 481 -5.52 5.76 -20.63
C LEU A 481 -4.34 5.01 -19.99
N GLN A 482 -4.31 5.01 -18.67
CA GLN A 482 -3.37 4.26 -17.82
C GLN A 482 -4.17 3.31 -16.90
N SER A 483 -3.61 2.17 -16.52
CA SER A 483 -4.29 1.30 -15.56
C SER A 483 -4.50 2.01 -14.22
N GLY A 484 -5.70 1.91 -13.64
CA GLY A 484 -6.03 2.65 -12.41
C GLY A 484 -7.47 2.45 -11.94
N GLU A 485 -7.74 2.89 -10.69
CA GLU A 485 -9.07 2.80 -10.10
C GLU A 485 -10.02 3.82 -10.74
N ALA A 486 -11.23 3.40 -11.06
CA ALA A 486 -12.28 4.22 -11.64
C ALA A 486 -13.50 4.29 -10.71
N SER A 487 -13.90 5.51 -10.35
CA SER A 487 -15.19 5.81 -9.73
C SER A 487 -16.25 5.89 -10.82
N LEU A 488 -17.32 5.10 -10.68
CA LEU A 488 -18.35 4.95 -11.70
C LEU A 488 -19.62 5.71 -11.33
N TYR A 489 -20.14 6.48 -12.28
CA TYR A 489 -21.37 7.25 -12.12
C TYR A 489 -22.31 7.01 -13.31
N PHE A 490 -23.58 6.74 -13.02
CA PHE A 490 -24.64 6.62 -14.01
C PHE A 490 -25.83 7.49 -13.62
N GLU A 491 -26.33 8.32 -14.54
CA GLU A 491 -27.42 9.27 -14.30
C GLU A 491 -27.19 10.14 -13.04
N GLY A 492 -25.94 10.56 -12.81
CA GLY A 492 -25.54 11.36 -11.65
C GLY A 492 -25.43 10.57 -10.33
N THR A 493 -25.68 9.26 -10.32
CA THR A 493 -25.59 8.40 -9.14
C THR A 493 -24.27 7.64 -9.11
N PHE A 494 -23.58 7.65 -7.97
CA PHE A 494 -22.38 6.83 -7.75
C PHE A 494 -22.76 5.34 -7.65
N LEU A 495 -22.16 4.50 -8.50
CA LEU A 495 -22.47 3.08 -8.61
C LEU A 495 -21.45 2.19 -7.89
N GLY A 496 -20.26 2.71 -7.64
CA GLY A 496 -19.16 1.98 -7.05
C GLY A 496 -17.83 2.28 -7.72
N LYS A 497 -16.85 1.42 -7.44
CA LYS A 497 -15.50 1.49 -7.99
C LYS A 497 -15.22 0.27 -8.86
N SER A 498 -14.43 0.46 -9.89
CA SER A 498 -13.87 -0.59 -10.74
C SER A 498 -12.40 -0.31 -10.98
N TYR A 499 -11.70 -1.25 -11.62
CA TYR A 499 -10.32 -1.08 -12.02
C TYR A 499 -10.23 -1.12 -13.55
N ILE A 500 -9.68 -0.08 -14.16
CA ILE A 500 -9.33 -0.08 -15.57
C ILE A 500 -8.02 -0.85 -15.69
N ASP A 501 -8.08 -2.05 -16.26
CA ASP A 501 -6.90 -2.86 -16.56
C ASP A 501 -6.62 -2.83 -18.06
N LEU A 502 -5.45 -2.30 -18.43
CA LEU A 502 -4.99 -2.17 -19.81
C LEU A 502 -3.99 -3.27 -20.20
N ALA A 503 -3.74 -4.25 -19.33
CA ALA A 503 -2.83 -5.36 -19.61
C ALA A 503 -3.41 -6.39 -20.60
N GLU A 504 -4.72 -6.36 -20.84
CA GLU A 504 -5.38 -7.24 -21.80
C GLU A 504 -5.04 -6.85 -23.24
N ILE A 505 -4.68 -7.83 -24.09
CA ILE A 505 -4.33 -7.64 -25.52
C ILE A 505 -5.59 -7.38 -26.38
N SER A 506 -6.69 -6.92 -25.77
CA SER A 506 -7.96 -6.65 -26.43
C SER A 506 -7.96 -5.28 -27.11
N ASP A 507 -8.56 -5.20 -28.29
CA ASP A 507 -8.85 -3.95 -29.00
C ASP A 507 -9.99 -3.13 -28.34
N THR A 508 -10.74 -3.79 -27.45
CA THR A 508 -11.93 -3.25 -26.81
C THR A 508 -11.81 -3.35 -25.30
N LEU A 509 -11.78 -2.20 -24.62
CA LEU A 509 -11.81 -2.10 -23.17
C LEU A 509 -13.26 -2.24 -22.68
N SER A 510 -13.48 -3.14 -21.72
CA SER A 510 -14.79 -3.41 -21.15
C SER A 510 -14.89 -2.88 -19.72
N ILE A 511 -15.72 -1.86 -19.50
CA ILE A 511 -15.92 -1.26 -18.18
C ILE A 511 -17.31 -1.65 -17.66
N ALA A 512 -17.37 -2.44 -16.60
CA ALA A 512 -18.64 -2.75 -15.94
C ALA A 512 -19.16 -1.51 -15.21
N LEU A 513 -20.37 -1.07 -15.54
CA LEU A 513 -21.08 0.06 -14.92
C LEU A 513 -22.06 -0.40 -13.83
N GLY A 514 -21.99 -1.65 -13.40
CA GLY A 514 -22.79 -2.19 -12.31
C GLY A 514 -24.10 -2.87 -12.73
N LYS A 515 -24.82 -3.38 -11.73
CA LYS A 515 -26.09 -4.11 -11.89
C LYS A 515 -27.24 -3.15 -12.20
N ASP A 516 -28.11 -3.55 -13.10
CA ASP A 516 -29.35 -2.79 -13.38
C ASP A 516 -30.58 -3.62 -13.02
N ASN A 517 -31.23 -3.24 -11.93
CA ASN A 517 -32.41 -3.93 -11.42
C ASN A 517 -33.65 -3.82 -12.33
N ASN A 518 -33.60 -2.98 -13.37
CA ASN A 518 -34.66 -2.88 -14.39
C ASN A 518 -34.54 -3.91 -15.51
N VAL A 519 -33.48 -4.73 -15.51
CA VAL A 519 -33.36 -5.89 -16.39
C VAL A 519 -33.29 -7.13 -15.51
N LYS A 520 -34.45 -7.74 -15.28
CA LYS A 520 -34.59 -8.86 -14.35
C LYS A 520 -34.20 -10.16 -15.03
N VAL A 521 -33.31 -10.91 -14.40
CA VAL A 521 -32.84 -12.21 -14.88
C VAL A 521 -33.17 -13.27 -13.85
N SER A 522 -33.68 -14.42 -14.30
CA SER A 522 -33.85 -15.60 -13.46
C SER A 522 -33.45 -16.85 -14.22
N ARG A 523 -32.82 -17.80 -13.55
CA ARG A 523 -32.48 -19.12 -14.08
C ARG A 523 -33.09 -20.17 -13.18
N ARG A 524 -33.86 -21.10 -13.75
CA ARG A 524 -34.57 -22.15 -13.00
C ARG A 524 -34.42 -23.51 -13.67
N LEU A 525 -34.28 -24.56 -12.87
CA LEU A 525 -34.39 -25.94 -13.34
C LEU A 525 -35.85 -26.25 -13.63
N VAL A 526 -36.17 -26.64 -14.86
CA VAL A 526 -37.56 -26.90 -15.31
C VAL A 526 -37.83 -28.39 -15.50
N LYS A 527 -36.79 -29.18 -15.77
CA LYS A 527 -36.92 -30.63 -15.91
C LYS A 527 -35.67 -31.34 -15.40
N GLU A 528 -35.88 -32.32 -14.55
CA GLU A 528 -34.88 -33.28 -14.09
C GLU A 528 -35.42 -34.69 -14.33
N MET A 529 -34.66 -35.49 -15.08
CA MET A 529 -34.92 -36.92 -15.25
C MET A 529 -33.63 -37.68 -14.96
N SER A 530 -33.71 -38.66 -14.06
CA SER A 530 -32.63 -39.60 -13.79
C SER A 530 -33.16 -41.00 -14.05
N SER A 531 -32.50 -41.75 -14.94
CA SER A 531 -32.84 -43.14 -15.20
C SER A 531 -31.63 -44.04 -14.97
N LYS A 532 -31.86 -45.15 -14.27
CA LYS A 532 -30.89 -46.24 -14.14
C LYS A 532 -31.27 -47.28 -15.19
N SER A 533 -30.43 -47.47 -16.21
CA SER A 533 -30.68 -48.52 -17.21
C SER A 533 -30.73 -49.90 -16.54
N LEU A 534 -31.77 -50.71 -16.75
CA LEU A 534 -31.89 -52.03 -16.12
C LEU A 534 -31.00 -53.10 -16.78
N ILE A 535 -30.48 -52.84 -17.99
CA ILE A 535 -29.69 -53.81 -18.80
C ILE A 535 -28.31 -53.22 -19.23
N GLY A 536 -27.85 -52.12 -18.59
CA GLY A 536 -26.54 -51.51 -18.88
C GLY A 536 -25.84 -50.91 -17.66
N GLY A 537 -24.50 -50.84 -17.70
CA GLY A 537 -23.64 -50.35 -16.60
C GLY A 537 -23.64 -48.84 -16.34
N ASN A 538 -24.41 -48.06 -17.11
CA ASN A 538 -24.36 -46.59 -17.08
C ASN A 538 -25.62 -45.96 -16.46
N ARG A 539 -25.43 -44.83 -15.79
CA ARG A 539 -26.46 -43.92 -15.29
C ARG A 539 -26.63 -42.77 -16.29
N THR A 540 -27.87 -42.37 -16.54
CA THR A 540 -28.19 -41.26 -17.44
C THR A 540 -28.97 -40.19 -16.69
N GLU A 541 -28.53 -38.94 -16.80
CA GLU A 541 -29.14 -37.77 -16.16
C GLU A 541 -29.38 -36.67 -17.18
N SER A 542 -30.62 -36.22 -17.29
CA SER A 542 -31.00 -35.11 -18.15
C SER A 542 -31.42 -33.91 -17.31
N ARG A 543 -30.97 -32.73 -17.74
CA ARG A 543 -31.30 -31.44 -17.14
C ARG A 543 -31.86 -30.51 -18.20
N LYS A 544 -32.85 -29.71 -17.82
CA LYS A 544 -33.31 -28.56 -18.61
C LYS A 544 -33.44 -27.34 -17.72
N TYR A 545 -32.67 -26.31 -18.02
CA TYR A 545 -32.77 -24.99 -17.40
C TYR A 545 -33.49 -24.03 -18.33
N GLU A 546 -34.29 -23.14 -17.75
CA GLU A 546 -34.87 -22.00 -18.43
C GLU A 546 -34.38 -20.73 -17.76
N THR A 547 -33.87 -19.82 -18.59
CA THR A 547 -33.48 -18.48 -18.19
C THR A 547 -34.51 -17.50 -18.72
N THR A 548 -35.15 -16.73 -17.84
CA THR A 548 -36.07 -15.65 -18.21
C THR A 548 -35.39 -14.31 -18.02
N ILE A 549 -35.40 -13.47 -19.06
CA ILE A 549 -34.88 -12.11 -19.04
C ILE A 549 -36.06 -11.18 -19.31
N ARG A 550 -36.29 -10.21 -18.42
CA ARG A 550 -37.36 -9.21 -18.56
C ARG A 550 -36.79 -7.80 -18.52
N ASN A 551 -37.07 -7.02 -19.56
CA ASN A 551 -36.75 -5.59 -19.62
C ASN A 551 -37.94 -4.79 -19.07
N THR A 552 -37.78 -4.11 -17.94
CA THR A 552 -38.82 -3.23 -17.37
C THR A 552 -38.59 -1.75 -17.70
N LYS A 553 -37.59 -1.43 -18.53
CA LYS A 553 -37.33 -0.06 -18.99
C LYS A 553 -38.29 0.33 -20.12
N LYS A 554 -38.33 1.64 -20.37
CA LYS A 554 -39.05 2.25 -21.50
C LYS A 554 -38.26 2.24 -22.82
N ILE A 555 -37.01 1.76 -22.79
CA ILE A 555 -36.10 1.71 -23.93
C ILE A 555 -35.66 0.26 -24.21
N PRO A 556 -35.32 -0.09 -25.46
CA PRO A 556 -34.78 -1.40 -25.79
C PRO A 556 -33.43 -1.64 -25.11
N VAL A 557 -33.13 -2.91 -24.81
CA VAL A 557 -31.89 -3.33 -24.13
C VAL A 557 -31.14 -4.30 -25.03
N ASN A 558 -29.93 -3.95 -25.44
CA ASN A 558 -29.00 -4.88 -26.11
C ASN A 558 -28.33 -5.72 -25.03
N ILE A 559 -28.49 -7.05 -25.07
CA ILE A 559 -27.96 -7.95 -24.05
C ILE A 559 -27.25 -9.16 -24.64
N ILE A 560 -26.12 -9.50 -24.02
CA ILE A 560 -25.41 -10.76 -24.17
C ILE A 560 -25.74 -11.63 -22.94
N VAL A 561 -26.26 -12.83 -23.18
CA VAL A 561 -26.48 -13.83 -22.13
C VAL A 561 -25.56 -15.00 -22.40
N GLN A 562 -24.83 -15.45 -21.38
CA GLN A 562 -24.00 -16.65 -21.43
C GLN A 562 -24.42 -17.67 -20.38
N ASP A 563 -24.44 -18.93 -20.77
CA ASP A 563 -24.68 -20.07 -19.88
C ASP A 563 -23.85 -21.27 -20.40
N GLY A 564 -23.67 -22.29 -19.57
CA GLY A 564 -22.73 -23.38 -19.83
C GLY A 564 -23.43 -24.71 -20.12
N LEU A 565 -23.06 -25.35 -21.23
CA LEU A 565 -23.26 -26.77 -21.47
C LEU A 565 -22.08 -27.55 -20.87
N PRO A 566 -22.29 -28.74 -20.27
CA PRO A 566 -21.19 -29.54 -19.78
C PRO A 566 -20.30 -29.99 -20.95
N VAL A 567 -18.98 -30.04 -20.72
CA VAL A 567 -18.01 -30.65 -21.64
C VAL A 567 -17.27 -31.73 -20.89
N SER A 568 -17.21 -32.93 -21.48
CA SER A 568 -16.47 -34.03 -20.89
C SER A 568 -15.00 -33.97 -21.25
N VAL A 569 -14.14 -34.03 -20.22
CA VAL A 569 -12.69 -34.25 -20.37
C VAL A 569 -12.30 -35.71 -20.14
N ASN A 570 -13.28 -36.59 -19.88
CA ASN A 570 -13.06 -38.01 -19.61
C ASN A 570 -13.85 -38.87 -20.59
N LYS A 571 -13.17 -39.79 -21.28
CA LYS A 571 -13.77 -40.71 -22.27
C LYS A 571 -14.88 -41.60 -21.70
N GLU A 572 -14.95 -41.77 -20.38
CA GLU A 572 -16.01 -42.54 -19.70
C GLU A 572 -17.30 -41.74 -19.46
N ILE A 573 -17.27 -40.41 -19.59
CA ILE A 573 -18.43 -39.53 -19.44
C ILE A 573 -18.84 -39.06 -20.82
N ASP A 574 -20.04 -39.46 -21.22
CA ASP A 574 -20.65 -39.11 -22.50
C ASP A 574 -21.64 -37.96 -22.29
N VAL A 575 -21.46 -36.88 -23.03
CA VAL A 575 -22.33 -35.70 -22.98
C VAL A 575 -23.05 -35.60 -24.32
N ASP A 576 -24.34 -35.92 -24.28
CA ASP A 576 -25.23 -36.03 -25.42
C ASP A 576 -26.38 -35.01 -25.34
N ALA A 577 -27.09 -34.84 -26.47
CA ALA A 577 -28.32 -34.06 -26.56
C ALA A 577 -28.20 -32.64 -25.98
N THR A 578 -27.05 -32.00 -26.21
CA THR A 578 -26.84 -30.60 -25.83
C THR A 578 -27.61 -29.69 -26.77
N HIS A 579 -28.53 -28.91 -26.22
CA HIS A 579 -29.39 -28.03 -27.00
C HIS A 579 -29.50 -26.67 -26.30
N ALA A 580 -29.22 -25.63 -27.09
CA ALA A 580 -29.30 -24.24 -26.69
C ALA A 580 -29.84 -23.46 -27.91
N PRO A 581 -31.17 -23.39 -28.09
CA PRO A 581 -31.78 -22.74 -29.25
C PRO A 581 -31.26 -21.32 -29.44
N ASP A 582 -30.94 -20.92 -30.67
CA ASP A 582 -30.47 -19.57 -31.04
C ASP A 582 -29.15 -19.12 -30.38
N ALA A 583 -28.46 -20.01 -29.67
CA ALA A 583 -27.16 -19.72 -29.07
C ALA A 583 -26.03 -20.00 -30.06
N LYS A 584 -24.99 -19.15 -30.05
CA LYS A 584 -23.68 -19.53 -30.57
C LYS A 584 -22.95 -20.33 -29.48
N VAL A 585 -22.73 -21.61 -29.73
CA VAL A 585 -22.06 -22.53 -28.78
C VAL A 585 -20.61 -22.73 -29.18
N ASP A 586 -19.70 -22.46 -28.26
CA ASP A 586 -18.32 -22.93 -28.34
C ASP A 586 -18.25 -24.37 -27.86
N LYS A 587 -17.84 -25.28 -28.75
CA LYS A 587 -17.81 -26.73 -28.48
C LYS A 587 -16.65 -27.15 -27.58
N GLU A 588 -15.58 -26.38 -27.52
CA GLU A 588 -14.40 -26.70 -26.69
C GLU A 588 -14.65 -26.33 -25.23
N THR A 589 -15.26 -25.16 -25.02
CA THR A 589 -15.54 -24.63 -23.67
C THR A 589 -16.94 -24.95 -23.16
N GLY A 590 -17.87 -25.29 -24.05
CA GLY A 590 -19.29 -25.52 -23.73
C GLY A 590 -20.10 -24.24 -23.53
N ILE A 591 -19.52 -23.06 -23.77
CA ILE A 591 -20.19 -21.78 -23.52
C ILE A 591 -21.21 -21.51 -24.62
N ALA A 592 -22.48 -21.38 -24.24
CA ALA A 592 -23.58 -20.97 -25.09
C ALA A 592 -23.83 -19.46 -24.95
N THR A 593 -23.74 -18.71 -26.05
CA THR A 593 -23.90 -17.24 -26.06
C THR A 593 -25.10 -16.81 -26.90
N TRP A 594 -26.02 -16.06 -26.30
CA TRP A 594 -27.11 -15.36 -26.99
C TRP A 594 -26.81 -13.87 -27.06
N LYS A 595 -26.98 -13.27 -28.24
CA LYS A 595 -26.94 -11.81 -28.41
C LYS A 595 -28.25 -11.35 -29.03
N PHE A 596 -28.98 -10.45 -28.38
CA PHE A 596 -30.25 -9.93 -28.89
C PHE A 596 -30.62 -8.57 -28.28
N THR A 597 -31.52 -7.87 -28.96
CA THR A 597 -32.18 -6.67 -28.43
C THR A 597 -33.53 -7.06 -27.82
N LEU A 598 -33.74 -6.71 -26.55
CA LEU A 598 -34.99 -6.93 -25.83
C LEU A 598 -35.82 -5.64 -25.81
N PRO A 599 -36.98 -5.58 -26.50
CA PRO A 599 -37.82 -4.38 -26.52
C PRO A 599 -38.29 -3.93 -25.13
N PRO A 600 -38.72 -2.66 -24.97
CA PRO A 600 -39.29 -2.14 -23.73
C PRO A 600 -40.43 -3.00 -23.19
N ALA A 601 -40.49 -3.21 -21.88
CA ALA A 601 -41.56 -3.94 -21.20
C ALA A 601 -41.82 -5.38 -21.70
N THR A 602 -40.84 -6.03 -22.34
CA THR A 602 -40.95 -7.40 -22.84
C THR A 602 -40.08 -8.39 -22.06
N GLU A 603 -40.35 -9.68 -22.25
CA GLU A 603 -39.50 -10.77 -21.74
C GLU A 603 -39.09 -11.74 -22.85
N LYS A 604 -37.94 -12.38 -22.66
CA LYS A 604 -37.46 -13.48 -23.50
C LYS A 604 -37.04 -14.65 -22.63
N LYS A 605 -37.38 -15.85 -23.07
CA LYS A 605 -36.99 -17.10 -22.43
C LYS A 605 -35.95 -17.80 -23.29
N LEU A 606 -34.88 -18.25 -22.63
CA LEU A 606 -33.81 -19.03 -23.20
C LEU A 606 -33.80 -20.39 -22.49
N SER A 607 -33.34 -21.43 -23.15
CA SER A 607 -33.21 -22.74 -22.52
C SER A 607 -31.90 -23.41 -22.85
N ILE A 608 -31.39 -24.15 -21.87
CA ILE A 608 -30.33 -25.13 -22.06
C ILE A 608 -30.88 -26.49 -21.64
N ASP A 609 -30.68 -27.49 -22.49
CA ASP A 609 -30.87 -28.88 -22.13
C ASP A 609 -29.65 -29.72 -22.52
N TYR A 610 -29.36 -30.72 -21.70
CA TYR A 610 -28.27 -31.66 -21.92
C TYR A 610 -28.55 -32.98 -21.21
N THR A 611 -27.90 -34.04 -21.70
CA THR A 611 -27.92 -35.36 -21.09
C THR A 611 -26.50 -35.83 -20.83
N VAL A 612 -26.23 -36.26 -19.61
CA VAL A 612 -24.94 -36.83 -19.21
C VAL A 612 -25.11 -38.31 -18.92
N LYS A 613 -24.25 -39.14 -19.50
CA LYS A 613 -24.23 -40.59 -19.30
C LYS A 613 -22.86 -41.02 -18.79
N TYR A 614 -22.83 -41.75 -17.68
CA TYR A 614 -21.58 -42.13 -16.99
C TYR A 614 -21.71 -43.49 -16.27
N PRO A 615 -20.61 -44.18 -15.90
CA PRO A 615 -20.67 -45.47 -15.21
C PRO A 615 -21.34 -45.37 -13.83
N LYS A 616 -22.19 -46.33 -13.48
CA LYS A 616 -22.99 -46.30 -12.23
C LYS A 616 -22.15 -46.39 -10.95
N ASP A 617 -20.97 -46.98 -11.02
CA ASP A 617 -20.02 -47.14 -9.92
C ASP A 617 -19.21 -45.86 -9.65
N LYS A 618 -19.31 -44.86 -10.53
CA LYS A 618 -18.64 -43.57 -10.41
C LYS A 618 -19.62 -42.49 -9.98
N LYS A 619 -19.13 -41.51 -9.22
CA LYS A 619 -19.89 -40.33 -8.81
C LYS A 619 -19.55 -39.16 -9.72
N VAL A 620 -20.52 -38.66 -10.47
CA VAL A 620 -20.42 -37.44 -11.28
C VAL A 620 -21.37 -36.42 -10.68
N ILE A 621 -20.90 -35.19 -10.47
CA ILE A 621 -21.76 -34.08 -10.04
C ILE A 621 -22.34 -33.46 -11.30
N VAL A 622 -23.59 -33.79 -11.57
CA VAL A 622 -24.39 -33.11 -12.58
C VAL A 622 -25.16 -32.01 -11.87
N GLU A 623 -25.07 -30.79 -12.41
CA GLU A 623 -25.68 -29.57 -11.83
C GLU A 623 -27.16 -29.71 -11.50
#